data_AF-A0A1V5KPW3-F1
#
_entry.id   AF-A0A1V5KPW3-F1
#
_cell.length_a   1.000
_cell.length_b   1.000
_cell.length_c   1.000
_cell.angle_alpha   90.00
_cell.angle_beta   90.00
_cell.angle_gamma   90.00
#
_symmetry.space_group_name_H-M   'P 1'
#
loop_
_entity.id
_entity.type
_entity.pdbx_description
1 polymer ?
#
loop_
_entity_poly.entity_id
_entity_poly.type
_entity_poly.pdbx_seq_one_letter_code
_entity_poly.pdbx_strand_id
1 'polypeptide(L)'
;MFDGQYRINGQLLLLQSGDIRQQAFFRFTGTDTAIVTYPDGTIIEVHRAGHPSSFTQTSSTSKSASKFSLGGQSTPSQPANEVSGRSQASVGARLQPAPANLPDRLLLRRVDEPNEKGFSVLVPETWEIKGGVFNVHPDQTNGPANSITPKYDFAVMNTPSGEVMVHWIPTWNYADLSMAPSNGILQTGAYYQGMPVRSLCSPEAFLRDLLARERPTATDVSVLDRDPLAEIDRAYEERFASVNQSLVQMNLAPVRFESLALLIEYTENNTRFREVLKTTLVDNRSGAFMWSNEQTLLFRAPAESFEEWKPIIDRIRSSFEFNPQWIAKVQLHAGVRGANALETQRHINNVFRQIAANQSRNQAEIRHENWLTISGQDEYNNPFTGKVERDTSAYRFRWQNDTGEIIYSNEASFDPNRFEAYNSKEWKPSTVWNRKQ
;
A
#
# COMPACT_ATOMS: atom_id res chain seq x y z
N MET A 1 11.96 32.39 3.78
CA MET A 1 12.92 31.44 4.34
C MET A 1 12.25 30.08 4.21
N PHE A 2 12.71 29.23 3.29
CA PHE A 2 12.11 27.92 3.03
C PHE A 2 13.04 26.87 3.62
N ASP A 3 12.54 26.07 4.55
CA ASP A 3 13.24 24.90 5.10
C ASP A 3 12.66 23.66 4.40
N GLY A 4 13.50 22.92 3.65
CA GLY A 4 13.04 21.76 2.89
C GLY A 4 14.20 20.96 2.28
N GLN A 5 14.12 19.63 2.38
CA GLN A 5 15.12 18.69 1.87
C GLN A 5 14.96 18.43 0.36
N TYR A 6 16.09 18.20 -0.32
CA TYR A 6 16.23 18.09 -1.79
C TYR A 6 16.04 16.66 -2.31
N ARG A 7 15.50 16.51 -3.53
CA ARG A 7 15.56 15.29 -4.34
C ARG A 7 15.90 15.60 -5.80
N ILE A 8 16.79 14.82 -6.40
CA ILE A 8 17.14 14.87 -7.83
C ILE A 8 16.47 13.68 -8.51
N ASN A 9 15.57 13.96 -9.47
CA ASN A 9 15.16 13.12 -10.63
C ASN A 9 13.78 13.56 -11.19
N GLY A 10 13.65 14.84 -11.56
CA GLY A 10 12.66 15.25 -12.58
C GLY A 10 11.16 15.16 -12.26
N GLN A 11 10.73 14.99 -11.00
CA GLN A 11 9.30 14.99 -10.65
C GLN A 11 8.98 15.84 -9.42
N LEU A 12 8.03 16.77 -9.64
CA LEU A 12 7.16 17.50 -8.72
C LEU A 12 7.74 17.97 -7.37
N LEU A 13 7.86 19.29 -7.21
CA LEU A 13 8.09 19.94 -5.92
C LEU A 13 6.73 20.24 -5.27
N LEU A 14 6.43 19.60 -4.13
CA LEU A 14 5.34 20.02 -3.25
C LEU A 14 5.93 20.89 -2.14
N LEU A 15 5.78 22.20 -2.26
CA LEU A 15 6.11 23.13 -1.19
C LEU A 15 4.90 23.25 -0.27
N GLN A 16 5.00 22.67 0.91
CA GLN A 16 4.05 22.95 1.98
C GLN A 16 4.51 24.23 2.70
N SER A 17 4.11 25.38 2.15
CA SER A 17 4.07 26.62 2.94
C SER A 17 2.83 26.59 3.83
N GLY A 18 2.87 27.25 4.99
CA GLY A 18 1.78 27.32 5.98
C GLY A 18 0.46 27.94 5.48
N ASP A 19 0.30 28.15 4.18
CA ASP A 19 -0.94 28.48 3.52
C ASP A 19 -1.20 27.47 2.38
N ILE A 20 -2.30 26.73 2.48
CA ILE A 20 -2.53 25.39 1.90
C ILE A 20 -2.87 25.44 0.39
N ARG A 21 -2.44 26.45 -0.38
CA ARG A 21 -3.00 26.70 -1.73
C ARG A 21 -2.04 27.01 -2.88
N GLN A 22 -0.72 26.89 -2.73
CA GLN A 22 0.17 27.14 -3.86
C GLN A 22 1.04 25.94 -4.21
N GLN A 23 0.57 25.14 -5.17
CA GLN A 23 1.38 24.17 -5.90
C GLN A 23 2.12 24.92 -6.99
N ALA A 24 3.45 24.83 -7.07
CA ALA A 24 4.22 25.41 -8.16
C ALA A 24 5.15 24.35 -8.75
N PHE A 25 5.25 24.32 -10.08
CA PHE A 25 6.13 23.41 -10.81
C PHE A 25 7.51 24.04 -10.93
N PHE A 26 8.55 23.30 -10.58
CA PHE A 26 9.94 23.76 -10.69
C PHE A 26 10.67 22.94 -11.75
N ARG A 27 11.35 23.63 -12.66
CA ARG A 27 12.29 23.06 -13.63
C ARG A 27 13.64 23.73 -13.49
N PHE A 28 14.63 23.00 -13.00
CA PHE A 28 16.01 23.49 -12.92
C PHE A 28 16.62 23.58 -14.32
N THR A 29 17.15 24.73 -14.67
CA THR A 29 17.85 24.99 -15.94
C THR A 29 19.37 25.09 -15.76
N GLY A 30 19.83 25.19 -14.51
CA GLY A 30 21.23 25.17 -14.12
C GLY A 30 21.38 24.86 -12.62
N THR A 31 22.62 24.88 -12.13
CA THR A 31 22.95 24.61 -10.72
C THR A 31 22.35 25.62 -9.75
N ASP A 32 22.17 26.87 -10.21
CA ASP A 32 21.67 27.98 -9.38
C ASP A 32 20.42 28.65 -9.96
N THR A 33 19.79 28.04 -10.97
CA THR A 33 18.68 28.61 -11.74
C THR A 33 17.54 27.63 -11.91
N ALA A 34 16.31 28.09 -11.67
CA ALA A 34 15.10 27.33 -11.93
C ALA A 34 14.00 28.19 -12.54
N ILE A 35 13.17 27.56 -13.37
CA ILE A 35 11.91 28.11 -13.86
C ILE A 35 10.79 27.59 -12.96
N VAL A 36 9.98 28.49 -12.45
CA VAL A 36 8.81 28.20 -11.60
C VAL A 36 7.55 28.52 -12.38
N THR A 37 6.65 27.56 -12.52
CA THR A 37 5.33 27.72 -13.15
C THR A 37 4.24 27.56 -12.11
N TYR A 38 3.41 28.58 -11.95
CA TYR A 38 2.25 28.57 -11.06
C TYR A 38 1.00 28.03 -11.77
N PRO A 39 -0.05 27.59 -11.03
CA PRO A 39 -1.27 27.03 -11.62
C PRO A 39 -2.07 28.05 -12.43
N ASP A 40 -1.86 29.34 -12.17
CA ASP A 40 -2.46 30.45 -12.94
C ASP A 40 -1.71 30.72 -14.27
N GLY A 41 -0.67 29.95 -14.58
CA GLY A 41 0.13 30.10 -15.79
C GLY A 41 1.28 31.09 -15.67
N THR A 42 1.49 31.72 -14.51
CA THR A 42 2.63 32.61 -14.27
C THR A 42 3.93 31.82 -14.30
N ILE A 43 4.91 32.30 -15.07
CA ILE A 43 6.24 31.71 -15.17
C ILE A 43 7.26 32.73 -14.67
N ILE A 44 8.09 32.34 -13.71
CA ILE A 44 9.20 33.16 -13.21
C ILE A 44 10.50 32.37 -13.19
N GLU A 45 11.62 33.03 -13.46
CA GLU A 45 12.96 32.47 -13.25
C GLU A 45 13.44 32.87 -11.86
N VAL A 46 13.93 31.90 -11.09
CA VAL A 46 14.43 32.09 -9.73
C VAL A 46 15.89 31.67 -9.63
N HIS A 47 16.65 32.49 -8.92
CA HIS A 47 18.06 32.25 -8.64
C HIS A 47 18.25 31.88 -7.17
N ARG A 48 19.21 30.99 -6.90
CA ARG A 48 19.58 30.61 -5.53
C ARG A 48 20.00 31.84 -4.72
N ALA A 49 19.31 32.11 -3.61
CA ALA A 49 19.66 33.22 -2.73
C ALA A 49 20.96 32.90 -1.97
N GLY A 50 22.06 33.54 -2.35
CA GLY A 50 23.37 33.30 -1.72
C GLY A 50 24.62 33.49 -2.58
N HIS A 51 24.58 34.24 -3.68
CA HIS A 51 25.77 34.89 -4.24
C HIS A 51 25.37 36.17 -4.99
N PRO A 52 26.09 37.30 -4.81
CA PRO A 52 25.68 38.58 -5.33
C PRO A 52 26.08 38.70 -6.79
N SER A 53 25.13 38.74 -7.73
CA SER A 53 25.28 39.46 -9.00
C SER A 53 23.92 39.64 -9.68
N SER A 54 23.51 40.91 -9.79
CA SER A 54 22.53 41.50 -10.71
C SER A 54 21.07 40.99 -10.66
N PHE A 55 20.27 41.73 -9.88
CA PHE A 55 18.87 42.01 -10.21
C PHE A 55 18.77 42.53 -11.65
N THR A 56 18.01 41.85 -12.52
CA THR A 56 17.41 42.50 -13.70
C THR A 56 15.94 42.13 -13.74
N GLN A 57 15.11 43.11 -13.39
CA GLN A 57 13.67 43.04 -13.50
C GLN A 57 13.31 43.41 -14.95
N THR A 58 12.83 42.45 -15.76
CA THR A 58 12.25 42.74 -17.07
C THR A 58 10.76 42.45 -17.05
N SER A 59 9.98 43.50 -16.83
CA SER A 59 8.58 43.61 -17.21
C SER A 59 8.46 44.44 -18.50
N SER A 60 7.76 43.95 -19.51
CA SER A 60 6.87 44.72 -20.42
C SER A 60 6.47 43.82 -21.61
N THR A 61 5.20 43.51 -21.86
CA THR A 61 4.14 44.31 -22.52
C THR A 61 4.57 45.02 -23.81
N SER A 62 3.81 44.71 -24.86
CA SER A 62 3.88 45.25 -26.21
C SER A 62 3.46 46.72 -26.28
N LYS A 63 4.20 47.54 -27.05
CA LYS A 63 3.69 48.51 -28.05
C LYS A 63 4.82 49.29 -28.74
N SER A 64 4.54 49.59 -30.00
CA SER A 64 5.26 50.37 -31.02
C SER A 64 6.00 51.63 -30.54
N ALA A 65 7.18 51.92 -31.12
CA ALA A 65 7.39 52.94 -32.16
C ALA A 65 8.85 53.45 -32.23
N SER A 66 9.31 53.63 -33.47
CA SER A 66 10.29 54.62 -33.98
C SER A 66 11.79 54.58 -33.59
N LYS A 67 12.60 54.40 -34.65
CA LYS A 67 13.79 55.17 -35.07
C LYS A 67 14.90 55.39 -34.04
N PHE A 68 16.07 54.80 -34.30
CA PHE A 68 17.28 55.58 -34.66
C PHE A 68 18.32 54.67 -35.31
N SER A 69 18.88 55.13 -36.43
CA SER A 69 20.01 54.51 -37.12
C SER A 69 21.32 55.16 -36.69
N LEU A 70 22.40 54.40 -36.79
CA LEU A 70 23.79 54.77 -37.15
C LEU A 70 24.56 53.46 -36.91
N GLY A 71 25.11 52.75 -37.88
CA GLY A 71 25.79 53.15 -39.10
C GLY A 71 27.19 52.53 -39.01
N GLY A 72 27.61 51.75 -40.01
CA GLY A 72 28.89 51.05 -39.97
C GLY A 72 28.96 49.74 -40.72
N GLN A 73 28.81 49.80 -42.05
CA GLN A 73 29.26 48.76 -42.97
C GLN A 73 30.76 48.54 -42.85
N SER A 74 31.24 47.29 -42.95
CA SER A 74 32.02 46.83 -44.11
C SER A 74 32.50 45.39 -43.97
N THR A 75 32.45 44.71 -45.09
CA THR A 75 32.51 43.26 -45.35
C THR A 75 33.96 42.79 -45.61
N PRO A 76 34.22 41.61 -46.22
CA PRO A 76 34.92 40.47 -45.61
C PRO A 76 36.36 40.25 -46.15
N SER A 77 37.17 39.44 -45.46
CA SER A 77 38.33 38.81 -46.13
C SER A 77 38.71 37.47 -45.49
N GLN A 78 38.45 36.40 -46.24
CA GLN A 78 39.30 35.21 -46.34
C GLN A 78 40.08 35.33 -47.66
N PRO A 79 41.08 34.48 -48.00
CA PRO A 79 41.78 33.46 -47.20
C PRO A 79 43.33 33.53 -47.35
N ALA A 80 44.08 32.81 -46.52
CA ALA A 80 45.42 32.33 -46.90
C ALA A 80 45.75 31.01 -46.18
N ASN A 81 46.05 30.00 -46.99
CA ASN A 81 46.58 28.69 -46.60
C ASN A 81 47.96 28.82 -45.95
N GLU A 82 48.24 27.98 -44.94
CA GLU A 82 49.53 27.29 -44.86
C GLU A 82 49.43 25.97 -44.10
N VAL A 83 50.29 25.04 -44.50
CA VAL A 83 50.16 23.58 -44.43
C VAL A 83 51.14 23.04 -43.39
N SER A 84 50.69 22.13 -42.50
CA SER A 84 51.33 20.83 -42.22
C SER A 84 51.02 20.27 -40.83
N GLY A 85 50.40 19.09 -40.82
CA GLY A 85 50.97 17.93 -40.13
C GLY A 85 50.43 17.57 -38.75
N ARG A 86 49.40 16.70 -38.70
CA ARG A 86 49.54 15.29 -38.24
C ARG A 86 48.18 14.61 -38.05
N SER A 87 48.10 13.43 -38.66
CA SER A 87 47.29 12.25 -38.30
C SER A 87 45.76 12.37 -38.33
N GLN A 88 45.21 12.09 -39.51
CA GLN A 88 43.91 11.44 -39.62
C GLN A 88 44.02 10.02 -39.05
N ALA A 89 43.49 9.80 -37.84
CA ALA A 89 43.02 8.49 -37.43
C ALA A 89 41.53 8.42 -37.76
N SER A 90 41.23 7.89 -38.94
CA SER A 90 39.90 7.44 -39.31
C SER A 90 39.49 6.28 -38.40
N VAL A 91 38.75 6.56 -37.32
CA VAL A 91 37.96 5.52 -36.66
C VAL A 91 36.58 5.56 -37.31
N GLY A 92 36.51 4.97 -38.50
CA GLY A 92 35.25 4.44 -39.00
C GLY A 92 34.85 3.34 -38.05
N ALA A 93 34.01 3.66 -37.07
CA ALA A 93 33.28 2.66 -36.32
C ALA A 93 32.44 1.90 -37.34
N ARG A 94 32.95 0.76 -37.79
CA ARG A 94 32.18 -0.21 -38.56
C ARG A 94 31.03 -0.59 -37.65
N LEU A 95 29.86 -0.02 -37.90
CA LEU A 95 28.61 -0.44 -37.28
C LEU A 95 28.58 -1.96 -37.40
N GLN A 96 28.57 -2.65 -36.27
CA GLN A 96 28.35 -4.08 -36.26
C GLN A 96 27.08 -4.34 -37.10
N PRO A 97 27.07 -5.36 -37.96
CA PRO A 97 25.86 -5.71 -38.70
C PRO A 97 24.73 -5.86 -37.69
N ALA A 98 23.57 -5.27 -38.01
CA ALA A 98 22.39 -5.40 -37.18
C ALA A 98 22.14 -6.90 -36.92
N PRO A 99 21.81 -7.29 -35.68
CA PRO A 99 21.52 -8.67 -35.37
C PRO A 99 20.38 -9.20 -36.25
N ALA A 100 20.48 -10.46 -36.69
CA ALA A 100 19.64 -11.01 -37.76
C ALA A 100 18.12 -11.01 -37.43
N ASN A 101 17.76 -10.91 -36.15
CA ASN A 101 16.36 -10.93 -35.71
C ASN A 101 15.77 -9.55 -35.41
N LEU A 102 16.56 -8.47 -35.51
CA LEU A 102 16.06 -7.12 -35.33
C LEU A 102 15.57 -6.54 -36.66
N PRO A 103 14.44 -5.79 -36.67
CA PRO A 103 14.00 -5.12 -37.87
C PRO A 103 14.98 -4.00 -38.26
N ASP A 104 15.27 -3.85 -39.56
CA ASP A 104 16.09 -2.76 -40.11
C ASP A 104 15.61 -1.36 -39.72
N ARG A 105 14.31 -1.23 -39.42
CA ARG A 105 13.66 -0.02 -38.94
C ARG A 105 12.63 -0.37 -37.87
N LEU A 106 12.73 0.29 -36.71
CA LEU A 106 11.78 0.12 -35.61
C LEU A 106 10.99 1.42 -35.41
N LEU A 107 9.68 1.38 -35.62
CA LEU A 107 8.77 2.46 -35.24
C LEU A 107 8.12 2.13 -33.90
N LEU A 108 8.34 3.00 -32.91
CA LEU A 108 7.70 2.94 -31.61
C LEU A 108 6.59 4.00 -31.54
N ARG A 109 5.40 3.60 -31.13
CA ARG A 109 4.26 4.50 -30.92
C ARG A 109 3.92 4.57 -29.45
N ARG A 110 3.59 5.77 -28.96
CA ARG A 110 3.08 5.92 -27.59
C ARG A 110 1.64 5.44 -27.56
N VAL A 111 1.36 4.52 -26.65
CA VAL A 111 0.03 3.93 -26.44
C VAL A 111 -0.36 4.15 -24.99
N ASP A 112 -1.59 4.62 -24.79
CA ASP A 112 -2.18 4.74 -23.46
C ASP A 112 -2.63 3.37 -22.96
N GLU A 113 -2.51 3.16 -21.66
CA GLU A 113 -3.15 2.03 -20.97
C GLU A 113 -4.67 2.00 -21.28
N PRO A 114 -5.24 0.84 -21.65
CA PRO A 114 -6.55 0.79 -22.32
C PRO A 114 -7.76 1.04 -21.41
N ASN A 115 -7.67 0.77 -20.10
CA ASN A 115 -8.83 0.77 -19.21
C ASN A 115 -9.09 2.14 -18.59
N GLU A 116 -8.06 2.76 -18.01
CA GLU A 116 -8.19 4.02 -17.27
C GLU A 116 -7.28 5.14 -17.80
N LYS A 117 -6.41 4.84 -18.76
CA LYS A 117 -5.38 5.76 -19.27
C LYS A 117 -4.50 6.29 -18.15
N GLY A 118 -4.18 5.40 -17.21
CA GLY A 118 -3.40 5.72 -16.01
C GLY A 118 -1.92 5.95 -16.29
N PHE A 119 -1.43 5.39 -17.39
CA PHE A 119 -0.07 5.57 -17.89
C PHE A 119 -0.03 5.38 -19.40
N SER A 120 1.12 5.68 -20.00
CA SER A 120 1.42 5.40 -21.40
C SER A 120 2.82 4.79 -21.54
N VAL A 121 3.05 4.10 -22.65
CA VAL A 121 4.30 3.40 -22.95
C VAL A 121 4.56 3.44 -24.46
N LEU A 122 5.83 3.46 -24.87
CA LEU A 122 6.23 3.26 -26.27
C LEU A 122 6.17 1.77 -26.62
N VAL A 123 5.44 1.44 -27.67
CA VAL A 123 5.21 0.06 -28.15
C VAL A 123 5.59 -0.03 -29.63
N PRO A 124 6.32 -1.07 -30.07
CA PRO A 124 6.52 -1.30 -31.50
C PRO A 124 5.18 -1.47 -32.22
N GLU A 125 5.04 -0.89 -33.42
CA GLU A 125 3.73 -0.85 -34.10
C GLU A 125 3.11 -2.23 -34.39
N THR A 126 3.93 -3.27 -34.53
CA THR A 126 3.48 -4.65 -34.78
C THR A 126 3.22 -5.46 -33.52
N TRP A 127 3.50 -4.89 -32.33
CA TRP A 127 3.36 -5.58 -31.05
C TRP A 127 1.99 -5.31 -30.45
N GLU A 128 1.52 -6.26 -29.64
CA GLU A 128 0.27 -6.16 -28.93
C GLU A 128 0.47 -5.78 -27.46
N ILE A 129 -0.56 -5.17 -26.90
CA ILE A 129 -0.66 -4.90 -25.46
C ILE A 129 -1.75 -5.77 -24.86
N LYS A 130 -1.55 -6.21 -23.61
CA LYS A 130 -2.53 -6.99 -22.87
C LYS A 130 -2.63 -6.49 -21.44
N GLY A 131 -3.85 -6.52 -20.90
CA GLY A 131 -4.13 -6.07 -19.55
C GLY A 131 -4.23 -4.56 -19.46
N GLY A 132 -4.08 -4.03 -18.25
CA GLY A 132 -4.27 -2.63 -17.93
C GLY A 132 -4.48 -2.41 -16.44
N VAL A 133 -4.99 -1.23 -16.12
CA VAL A 133 -5.39 -0.85 -14.76
C VAL A 133 -6.66 -1.63 -14.39
N PHE A 134 -6.71 -2.12 -13.15
CA PHE A 134 -7.89 -2.76 -12.59
C PHE A 134 -8.05 -2.45 -11.10
N ASN A 135 -9.28 -2.62 -10.60
CA ASN A 135 -9.61 -2.39 -9.19
C ASN A 135 -10.03 -3.72 -8.54
N VAL A 136 -9.55 -3.98 -7.34
CA VAL A 136 -9.96 -5.15 -6.54
C VAL A 136 -11.23 -4.80 -5.78
N HIS A 137 -12.26 -5.64 -5.86
CA HIS A 137 -13.47 -5.45 -5.08
C HIS A 137 -13.27 -5.97 -3.64
N PRO A 138 -13.49 -5.14 -2.60
CA PRO A 138 -13.16 -5.53 -1.22
C PRO A 138 -13.97 -6.75 -0.73
N ASP A 139 -15.19 -6.93 -1.25
CA ASP A 139 -16.04 -8.08 -0.92
C ASP A 139 -15.49 -9.42 -1.44
N GLN A 140 -14.68 -9.39 -2.50
CA GLN A 140 -14.03 -10.59 -3.06
C GLN A 140 -12.79 -11.00 -2.24
N THR A 141 -12.18 -10.05 -1.53
CA THR A 141 -10.96 -10.25 -0.75
C THR A 141 -11.18 -10.20 0.76
N ASN A 142 -12.43 -10.12 1.22
CA ASN A 142 -12.79 -10.00 2.64
C ASN A 142 -12.06 -8.82 3.32
N GLY A 143 -12.05 -7.66 2.65
CA GLY A 143 -11.54 -6.42 3.20
C GLY A 143 -10.81 -5.54 2.18
N PRO A 144 -10.40 -4.33 2.61
CA PRO A 144 -10.07 -3.25 1.70
C PRO A 144 -8.59 -3.12 1.32
N ALA A 145 -7.65 -3.81 1.97
CA ALA A 145 -6.22 -3.50 1.86
C ALA A 145 -5.64 -3.57 0.43
N ASN A 146 -6.22 -4.40 -0.45
CA ASN A 146 -5.86 -4.46 -1.87
C ASN A 146 -6.79 -3.64 -2.79
N SER A 147 -7.81 -3.00 -2.22
CA SER A 147 -8.80 -2.15 -2.89
C SER A 147 -8.58 -0.65 -2.64
N ILE A 148 -7.61 -0.26 -1.80
CA ILE A 148 -7.33 1.15 -1.50
C ILE A 148 -6.78 1.87 -2.74
N THR A 149 -5.90 1.24 -3.50
CA THR A 149 -5.34 1.77 -4.75
C THR A 149 -5.63 0.80 -5.90
N PRO A 150 -5.86 1.32 -7.12
CA PRO A 150 -5.91 0.48 -8.31
C PRO A 150 -4.58 -0.25 -8.50
N LYS A 151 -4.66 -1.40 -9.13
CA LYS A 151 -3.52 -2.23 -9.54
C LYS A 151 -3.38 -2.16 -11.05
N TYR A 152 -2.27 -2.65 -11.58
CA TYR A 152 -2.13 -2.83 -13.02
C TYR A 152 -1.39 -4.13 -13.29
N ASP A 153 -1.90 -4.87 -14.26
CA ASP A 153 -1.29 -6.05 -14.84
C ASP A 153 -1.21 -5.76 -16.34
N PHE A 154 -0.02 -5.53 -16.87
CA PHE A 154 0.14 -4.98 -18.21
C PHE A 154 1.33 -5.59 -18.92
N ALA A 155 1.12 -6.08 -20.14
CA ALA A 155 2.15 -6.71 -20.96
C ALA A 155 2.23 -6.08 -22.34
N VAL A 156 3.44 -6.04 -22.89
CA VAL A 156 3.75 -5.63 -24.27
C VAL A 156 4.47 -6.80 -24.93
N MET A 157 3.92 -7.33 -26.02
CA MET A 157 4.30 -8.64 -26.58
C MET A 157 4.46 -8.58 -28.10
N ASN A 158 5.50 -9.22 -28.64
CA ASN A 158 5.72 -9.28 -30.09
C ASN A 158 4.77 -10.25 -30.83
N THR A 159 4.23 -11.23 -30.11
CA THR A 159 3.31 -12.26 -30.59
C THR A 159 2.26 -12.56 -29.53
N PRO A 160 1.12 -13.19 -29.87
CA PRO A 160 0.10 -13.57 -28.90
C PRO A 160 0.57 -14.54 -27.81
N SER A 161 1.62 -15.32 -28.09
CA SER A 161 2.27 -16.21 -27.11
C SER A 161 3.34 -15.52 -26.28
N GLY A 162 3.62 -14.24 -26.53
CA GLY A 162 4.61 -13.44 -25.80
C GLY A 162 6.03 -13.93 -25.96
N GLU A 163 6.46 -14.37 -27.15
CA GLU A 163 7.81 -14.90 -27.36
C GLU A 163 8.90 -13.90 -26.91
N VAL A 164 8.74 -12.64 -27.29
CA VAL A 164 9.47 -11.50 -26.72
C VAL A 164 8.44 -10.61 -26.04
N MET A 165 8.64 -10.34 -24.75
CA MET A 165 7.71 -9.50 -24.01
C MET A 165 8.33 -8.81 -22.79
N VAL A 166 7.65 -7.76 -22.36
CA VAL A 166 7.79 -7.16 -21.03
C VAL A 166 6.44 -7.15 -20.33
N HIS A 167 6.41 -7.54 -19.07
CA HIS A 167 5.20 -7.73 -18.28
C HIS A 167 5.38 -7.11 -16.90
N TRP A 168 4.56 -6.09 -16.62
CA TRP A 168 4.45 -5.49 -15.30
C TRP A 168 3.40 -6.25 -14.49
N ILE A 169 3.84 -6.84 -13.38
CA ILE A 169 2.99 -7.64 -12.50
C ILE A 169 2.36 -6.74 -11.44
N PRO A 170 1.08 -6.97 -11.10
CA PRO A 170 0.40 -6.17 -10.09
C PRO A 170 1.07 -6.30 -8.73
N THR A 171 1.19 -5.16 -8.05
CA THR A 171 1.53 -5.11 -6.63
C THR A 171 0.39 -5.66 -5.79
N TRP A 172 0.70 -6.57 -4.89
CA TRP A 172 -0.22 -7.12 -3.91
C TRP A 172 0.31 -6.90 -2.49
N ASN A 173 -0.61 -6.52 -1.60
CA ASN A 173 -0.39 -6.55 -0.17
C ASN A 173 -0.74 -7.95 0.34
N TYR A 174 0.19 -8.58 1.04
CA TYR A 174 0.06 -9.88 1.68
C TYR A 174 0.07 -9.73 3.19
N ALA A 175 -0.67 -10.58 3.89
CA ALA A 175 -0.65 -10.63 5.35
C ALA A 175 0.31 -11.71 5.84
N ASP A 176 1.26 -11.32 6.69
CA ASP A 176 2.07 -12.25 7.48
C ASP A 176 1.74 -12.03 8.96
N LEU A 177 0.94 -12.95 9.50
CA LEU A 177 0.42 -12.90 10.86
C LEU A 177 1.34 -13.57 11.89
N SER A 178 2.58 -13.92 11.51
CA SER A 178 3.56 -14.52 12.42
C SER A 178 3.89 -13.63 13.64
N MET A 179 3.73 -12.31 13.49
CA MET A 179 3.94 -11.33 14.56
C MET A 179 2.64 -10.91 15.27
N ALA A 180 1.48 -11.46 14.87
CA ALA A 180 0.20 -11.07 15.45
C ALA A 180 0.01 -11.66 16.86
N PRO A 181 -0.58 -10.93 17.83
CA PRO A 181 -0.80 -11.41 19.20
C PRO A 181 -1.64 -12.68 19.31
N SER A 182 -2.47 -12.96 18.30
CA SER A 182 -3.30 -14.17 18.22
C SER A 182 -2.56 -15.37 17.63
N ASN A 183 -1.23 -15.33 17.46
CA ASN A 183 -0.42 -16.43 16.94
C ASN A 183 -0.91 -16.98 15.57
N GLY A 184 -1.35 -16.10 14.67
CA GLY A 184 -1.63 -16.49 13.28
C GLY A 184 -2.71 -17.56 13.08
N ILE A 185 -3.86 -17.44 13.74
CA ILE A 185 -5.01 -18.38 13.59
C ILE A 185 -5.42 -18.58 12.12
N LEU A 186 -5.28 -17.56 11.27
CA LEU A 186 -5.59 -17.66 9.84
C LEU A 186 -4.42 -18.31 9.09
N GLN A 187 -4.73 -19.39 8.37
CA GLN A 187 -3.78 -20.16 7.59
C GLN A 187 -3.53 -19.52 6.21
N THR A 188 -2.42 -19.91 5.57
CA THR A 188 -2.11 -19.56 4.18
C THR A 188 -3.29 -19.84 3.25
N GLY A 189 -3.64 -18.88 2.41
CA GLY A 189 -4.81 -18.96 1.52
C GLY A 189 -6.09 -18.31 2.08
N ALA A 190 -6.14 -18.02 3.39
CA ALA A 190 -7.16 -17.14 3.95
C ALA A 190 -6.91 -15.67 3.58
N TYR A 191 -7.84 -14.79 3.94
CA TYR A 191 -7.69 -13.34 3.82
C TYR A 191 -7.70 -12.65 5.19
N TYR A 192 -6.83 -11.67 5.34
CA TYR A 192 -6.81 -10.75 6.49
C TYR A 192 -6.91 -9.31 5.98
N GLN A 193 -8.03 -8.65 6.28
CA GLN A 193 -8.32 -7.27 5.88
C GLN A 193 -8.19 -6.99 4.36
N GLY A 194 -8.50 -7.96 3.49
CA GLY A 194 -8.27 -7.80 2.05
C GLY A 194 -6.95 -8.33 1.52
N MET A 195 -6.05 -8.77 2.41
CA MET A 195 -4.74 -9.29 2.05
C MET A 195 -4.75 -10.83 2.08
N PRO A 196 -4.34 -11.53 1.01
CA PRO A 196 -4.09 -12.95 1.09
C PRO A 196 -3.02 -13.23 2.16
N VAL A 197 -3.30 -14.19 3.03
CA VAL A 197 -2.37 -14.62 4.08
C VAL A 197 -1.26 -15.44 3.43
N ARG A 198 -0.03 -14.94 3.56
CA ARG A 198 1.20 -15.55 3.05
C ARG A 198 2.36 -15.04 3.88
N SER A 199 3.15 -15.94 4.47
CA SER A 199 4.38 -15.57 5.17
C SER A 199 5.35 -14.85 4.24
N LEU A 200 6.07 -13.86 4.78
CA LEU A 200 7.15 -13.23 4.03
C LEU A 200 8.17 -14.29 3.62
N CYS A 201 8.55 -14.27 2.34
CA CYS A 201 9.58 -15.12 1.78
C CYS A 201 10.72 -14.26 1.23
N SER A 202 11.85 -14.87 0.87
CA SER A 202 12.92 -14.13 0.20
C SER A 202 12.48 -13.67 -1.20
N PRO A 203 13.05 -12.59 -1.76
CA PRO A 203 12.78 -12.17 -3.13
C PRO A 203 13.03 -13.28 -4.15
N GLU A 204 14.07 -14.10 -3.98
CA GLU A 204 14.31 -15.25 -4.88
C GLU A 204 13.16 -16.26 -4.82
N ALA A 205 12.69 -16.61 -3.62
CA ALA A 205 11.58 -17.54 -3.46
C ALA A 205 10.28 -16.98 -4.07
N PHE A 206 10.01 -15.69 -3.87
CA PHE A 206 8.87 -15.01 -4.50
C PHE A 206 8.95 -15.05 -6.02
N LEU A 207 10.10 -14.70 -6.60
CA LEU A 207 10.28 -14.65 -8.06
C LEU A 207 10.21 -16.04 -8.70
N ARG A 208 10.70 -17.08 -8.03
CA ARG A 208 10.56 -18.47 -8.51
C ARG A 208 9.11 -18.96 -8.48
N ASP A 209 8.39 -18.67 -7.41
CA ASP A 209 6.95 -18.96 -7.31
C ASP A 209 6.14 -18.19 -8.36
N LEU A 210 6.50 -16.92 -8.61
CA LEU A 210 5.93 -16.13 -9.69
C LEU A 210 6.20 -16.76 -11.06
N LEU A 211 7.44 -17.14 -11.36
CA LEU A 211 7.79 -17.82 -12.63
C LEU A 211 6.95 -19.09 -12.82
N ALA A 212 6.82 -19.93 -11.78
CA ALA A 212 6.04 -21.16 -11.87
C ALA A 212 4.55 -20.92 -12.15
N ARG A 213 3.98 -19.82 -11.63
CA ARG A 213 2.59 -19.41 -11.91
C ARG A 213 2.43 -18.83 -13.31
N GLU A 214 3.37 -17.99 -13.74
CA GLU A 214 3.33 -17.30 -15.03
C GLU A 214 3.74 -18.22 -16.19
N ARG A 215 4.55 -19.25 -15.93
CA ARG A 215 5.06 -20.25 -16.89
C ARG A 215 4.80 -21.67 -16.38
N PRO A 216 3.53 -22.10 -16.27
CA PRO A 216 3.18 -23.41 -15.70
C PRO A 216 3.72 -24.59 -16.52
N THR A 217 4.05 -24.37 -17.79
CA THR A 217 4.60 -25.36 -18.72
C THR A 217 6.12 -25.30 -18.87
N ALA A 218 6.81 -24.43 -18.13
CA ALA A 218 8.27 -24.33 -18.20
C ALA A 218 8.97 -25.58 -17.63
N THR A 219 9.95 -26.08 -18.37
CA THR A 219 10.86 -27.16 -17.94
C THR A 219 12.31 -26.67 -17.96
N ASP A 220 13.23 -27.47 -17.42
CA ASP A 220 14.68 -27.19 -17.46
C ASP A 220 15.08 -25.81 -16.92
N VAL A 221 14.37 -25.37 -15.87
CA VAL A 221 14.54 -24.05 -15.25
C VAL A 221 15.91 -23.97 -14.56
N SER A 222 16.73 -23.02 -14.99
CA SER A 222 18.06 -22.74 -14.44
C SER A 222 18.23 -21.26 -14.15
N VAL A 223 18.64 -20.92 -12.93
CA VAL A 223 19.03 -19.54 -12.59
C VAL A 223 20.47 -19.33 -13.01
N LEU A 224 20.67 -18.37 -13.91
CA LEU A 224 21.98 -18.00 -14.43
C LEU A 224 22.67 -16.94 -13.58
N ASP A 225 21.90 -15.97 -13.07
CA ASP A 225 22.45 -14.86 -12.31
C ASP A 225 21.48 -14.31 -11.26
N ARG A 226 22.04 -13.64 -10.26
CA ARG A 226 21.34 -12.98 -9.15
C ARG A 226 21.98 -11.63 -8.91
N ASP A 227 21.19 -10.58 -9.08
CA ASP A 227 21.64 -9.21 -8.88
C ASP A 227 20.85 -8.56 -7.73
N PRO A 228 21.43 -8.46 -6.52
CA PRO A 228 20.86 -7.67 -5.43
C PRO A 228 20.87 -6.19 -5.82
N LEU A 229 19.69 -5.59 -5.92
CA LEU A 229 19.53 -4.21 -6.40
C LEU A 229 19.64 -3.22 -5.24
N ALA A 230 20.80 -3.18 -4.59
CA ALA A 230 21.02 -2.42 -3.35
C ALA A 230 20.79 -0.91 -3.51
N GLU A 231 21.00 -0.36 -4.71
CA GLU A 231 20.69 1.03 -5.02
C GLU A 231 19.18 1.32 -5.03
N ILE A 232 18.36 0.33 -5.39
CA ILE A 232 16.89 0.44 -5.33
C ILE A 232 16.46 0.39 -3.88
N ASP A 233 17.02 -0.53 -3.09
CA ASP A 233 16.75 -0.63 -1.65
C ASP A 233 17.06 0.69 -0.94
N ARG A 234 18.25 1.26 -1.19
CA ARG A 234 18.64 2.58 -0.64
C ARG A 234 17.66 3.68 -1.04
N ALA A 235 17.21 3.71 -2.30
CA ALA A 235 16.26 4.72 -2.75
C ALA A 235 14.90 4.58 -2.03
N TYR A 236 14.45 3.37 -1.73
CA TYR A 236 13.27 3.13 -0.91
C TYR A 236 13.50 3.52 0.56
N GLU A 237 14.64 3.18 1.15
CA GLU A 237 15.00 3.56 2.51
C GLU A 237 15.00 5.09 2.68
N GLU A 238 15.63 5.81 1.76
CA GLU A 238 15.61 7.29 1.71
C GLU A 238 14.17 7.82 1.53
N ARG A 239 13.34 7.13 0.74
CA ARG A 239 11.94 7.51 0.54
C ARG A 239 11.11 7.36 1.82
N PHE A 240 11.38 6.33 2.60
CA PHE A 240 10.65 5.98 3.81
C PHE A 240 11.31 6.48 5.10
N ALA A 241 12.39 7.26 5.02
CA ALA A 241 13.16 7.71 6.19
C ALA A 241 12.30 8.35 7.28
N SER A 242 11.38 9.26 6.94
CA SER A 242 10.49 9.92 7.91
C SER A 242 9.44 8.97 8.51
N VAL A 243 8.93 8.04 7.70
CA VAL A 243 8.01 6.99 8.16
C VAL A 243 8.73 6.06 9.14
N ASN A 244 9.95 5.63 8.79
CA ASN A 244 10.77 4.76 9.62
C ASN A 244 11.18 5.43 10.93
N GLN A 245 11.50 6.73 10.92
CA GLN A 245 11.72 7.50 12.16
C GLN A 245 10.47 7.48 13.06
N SER A 246 9.28 7.66 12.47
CA SER A 246 8.01 7.62 13.21
C SER A 246 7.72 6.23 13.80
N LEU A 247 7.98 5.16 13.05
CA LEU A 247 7.82 3.78 13.53
C LEU A 247 8.75 3.47 14.71
N VAL A 248 10.02 3.88 14.62
CA VAL A 248 11.00 3.70 15.71
C VAL A 248 10.56 4.46 16.97
N GLN A 249 10.03 5.67 16.84
CA GLN A 249 9.47 6.42 17.98
C GLN A 249 8.28 5.70 18.64
N MET A 250 7.52 4.92 17.88
CA MET A 250 6.43 4.06 18.39
C MET A 250 6.93 2.69 18.88
N ASN A 251 8.25 2.49 18.97
CA ASN A 251 8.89 1.22 19.35
C ASN A 251 8.51 0.05 18.39
N LEU A 252 8.28 0.37 17.12
CA LEU A 252 8.05 -0.57 16.03
C LEU A 252 9.32 -0.69 15.17
N ALA A 253 9.52 -1.87 14.57
CA ALA A 253 10.60 -2.03 13.61
C ALA A 253 10.36 -1.17 12.35
N PRO A 254 11.41 -0.61 11.74
CA PRO A 254 11.28 0.14 10.49
C PRO A 254 10.84 -0.77 9.35
N VAL A 255 10.24 -0.17 8.32
CA VAL A 255 9.96 -0.84 7.04
C VAL A 255 11.29 -1.22 6.39
N ARG A 256 11.39 -2.48 5.94
CA ARG A 256 12.58 -3.01 5.26
C ARG A 256 12.30 -3.26 3.79
N PHE A 257 13.35 -3.16 2.99
CA PHE A 257 13.30 -3.34 1.54
C PHE A 257 14.33 -4.38 1.14
N GLU A 258 13.94 -5.31 0.27
CA GLU A 258 14.87 -6.28 -0.31
C GLU A 258 14.54 -6.44 -1.79
N SER A 259 15.46 -5.98 -2.64
CA SER A 259 15.29 -5.99 -4.09
C SER A 259 16.23 -6.97 -4.76
N LEU A 260 15.68 -7.73 -5.72
CA LEU A 260 16.44 -8.73 -6.46
C LEU A 260 15.99 -8.75 -7.92
N ALA A 261 16.96 -8.86 -8.82
CA ALA A 261 16.74 -9.35 -10.17
C ALA A 261 17.35 -10.76 -10.33
N LEU A 262 16.61 -11.63 -11.00
CA LEU A 262 17.06 -12.96 -11.41
C LEU A 262 17.16 -13.00 -12.92
N LEU A 263 18.27 -13.55 -13.43
CA LEU A 263 18.36 -14.01 -14.81
C LEU A 263 18.12 -15.51 -14.84
N ILE A 264 17.07 -15.94 -15.54
CA ILE A 264 16.65 -17.34 -15.59
C ILE A 264 16.58 -17.78 -17.04
N GLU A 265 16.93 -19.04 -17.29
CA GLU A 265 16.56 -19.72 -18.52
C GLU A 265 15.68 -20.92 -18.24
N TYR A 266 14.81 -21.23 -19.19
CA TYR A 266 13.92 -22.37 -19.14
C TYR A 266 13.48 -22.75 -20.56
N THR A 267 12.92 -23.94 -20.71
CA THR A 267 12.34 -24.42 -21.97
C THR A 267 10.82 -24.35 -21.87
N GLU A 268 10.16 -23.77 -22.86
CA GLU A 268 8.70 -23.76 -22.96
C GLU A 268 8.30 -23.89 -24.43
N ASN A 269 7.38 -24.80 -24.74
CA ASN A 269 6.93 -25.06 -26.13
C ASN A 269 8.08 -25.31 -27.12
N ASN A 270 9.11 -26.07 -26.69
CA ASN A 270 10.34 -26.36 -27.44
C ASN A 270 11.24 -25.16 -27.74
N THR A 271 10.96 -23.97 -27.19
CA THR A 271 11.84 -22.80 -27.28
C THR A 271 12.57 -22.61 -25.95
N ARG A 272 13.89 -22.40 -26.02
CA ARG A 272 14.69 -22.00 -24.87
C ARG A 272 14.54 -20.49 -24.68
N PHE A 273 13.97 -20.07 -23.56
CA PHE A 273 13.82 -18.66 -23.21
C PHE A 273 14.88 -18.26 -22.20
N ARG A 274 15.26 -16.98 -22.28
CA ARG A 274 15.95 -16.26 -21.21
C ARG A 274 15.03 -15.16 -20.73
N GLU A 275 14.79 -15.10 -19.42
CA GLU A 275 13.86 -14.20 -18.77
C GLU A 275 14.52 -13.55 -17.56
N VAL A 276 14.37 -12.24 -17.46
CA VAL A 276 14.73 -11.48 -16.25
C VAL A 276 13.46 -11.22 -15.47
N LEU A 277 13.50 -11.56 -14.19
CA LEU A 277 12.44 -11.24 -13.25
C LEU A 277 13.03 -10.35 -12.16
N LYS A 278 12.36 -9.25 -11.84
CA LYS A 278 12.77 -8.39 -10.73
C LYS A 278 11.60 -8.07 -9.81
N THR A 279 11.89 -7.83 -8.55
CA THR A 279 10.93 -7.33 -7.57
C THR A 279 11.65 -6.58 -6.46
N THR A 280 10.93 -5.69 -5.78
CA THR A 280 11.28 -5.19 -4.45
C THR A 280 10.26 -5.75 -3.47
N LEU A 281 10.69 -6.45 -2.43
CA LEU A 281 9.80 -6.80 -1.33
C LEU A 281 9.85 -5.72 -0.25
N VAL A 282 8.68 -5.30 0.21
CA VAL A 282 8.53 -4.30 1.28
C VAL A 282 7.99 -5.00 2.51
N ASP A 283 8.79 -5.11 3.57
CA ASP A 283 8.39 -5.69 4.85
C ASP A 283 7.91 -4.58 5.81
N ASN A 284 6.61 -4.54 6.05
CA ASN A 284 5.96 -3.69 7.05
C ASN A 284 5.19 -4.53 8.08
N ARG A 285 5.71 -5.71 8.44
CA ARG A 285 5.03 -6.62 9.36
C ARG A 285 4.91 -6.07 10.77
N SER A 286 5.88 -5.26 11.21
CA SER A 286 5.82 -4.63 12.53
C SER A 286 4.74 -3.57 12.65
N GLY A 287 4.40 -2.86 11.57
CA GLY A 287 3.40 -1.80 11.59
C GLY A 287 2.00 -2.27 11.20
N ALA A 288 1.91 -3.22 10.26
CA ALA A 288 0.64 -3.58 9.61
C ALA A 288 0.45 -5.08 9.39
N PHE A 289 1.35 -5.94 9.92
CA PHE A 289 1.38 -7.39 9.60
C PHE A 289 1.40 -7.66 8.09
N MET A 290 1.99 -6.73 7.33
CA MET A 290 1.88 -6.67 5.88
C MET A 290 3.25 -6.73 5.23
N TRP A 291 3.33 -7.38 4.08
CA TRP A 291 4.39 -7.15 3.12
C TRP A 291 3.83 -7.04 1.71
N SER A 292 4.56 -6.42 0.79
CA SER A 292 4.13 -6.28 -0.60
C SER A 292 5.24 -6.56 -1.60
N ASN A 293 4.85 -6.90 -2.83
CA ASN A 293 5.74 -6.88 -3.99
C ASN A 293 5.59 -5.55 -4.73
N GLU A 294 6.65 -4.76 -4.78
CA GLU A 294 6.70 -3.49 -5.51
C GLU A 294 7.53 -3.64 -6.78
N GLN A 295 7.14 -2.91 -7.82
CA GLN A 295 7.87 -2.79 -9.09
C GLN A 295 8.24 -4.15 -9.74
N THR A 296 7.39 -5.16 -9.54
CA THR A 296 7.60 -6.49 -10.09
C THR A 296 7.46 -6.44 -11.61
N LEU A 297 8.51 -6.89 -12.31
CA LEU A 297 8.58 -6.85 -13.76
C LEU A 297 9.29 -8.10 -14.27
N LEU A 298 8.73 -8.66 -15.34
CA LEU A 298 9.34 -9.73 -16.10
C LEU A 298 9.65 -9.22 -17.51
N PHE A 299 10.74 -9.68 -18.09
CA PHE A 299 10.92 -9.59 -19.53
C PHE A 299 11.63 -10.81 -20.05
N ARG A 300 11.19 -11.33 -21.20
CA ARG A 300 11.78 -12.51 -21.82
C ARG A 300 11.99 -12.32 -23.32
N ALA A 301 12.87 -13.16 -23.84
CA ALA A 301 13.09 -13.40 -25.26
C ALA A 301 13.68 -14.81 -25.45
N PRO A 302 13.69 -15.36 -26.68
CA PRO A 302 14.47 -16.56 -26.97
C PRO A 302 15.93 -16.37 -26.55
N ALA A 303 16.52 -17.38 -25.90
CA ALA A 303 17.82 -17.27 -25.26
C ALA A 303 18.94 -16.88 -26.25
N GLU A 304 18.83 -17.33 -27.50
CA GLU A 304 19.78 -17.02 -28.58
C GLU A 304 19.76 -15.56 -29.05
N SER A 305 18.61 -14.88 -28.95
CA SER A 305 18.42 -13.50 -29.42
C SER A 305 18.18 -12.51 -28.27
N PHE A 306 18.34 -12.94 -27.02
CA PHE A 306 18.03 -12.15 -25.84
C PHE A 306 18.79 -10.81 -25.80
N GLU A 307 20.10 -10.83 -26.08
CA GLU A 307 20.92 -9.61 -26.09
C GLU A 307 20.51 -8.65 -27.22
N GLU A 308 19.98 -9.19 -28.32
CA GLU A 308 19.49 -8.40 -29.45
C GLU A 308 18.19 -7.66 -29.07
N TRP A 309 17.29 -8.34 -28.35
CA TRP A 309 16.00 -7.75 -27.93
C TRP A 309 16.11 -6.80 -26.74
N LYS A 310 17.15 -6.95 -25.91
CA LYS A 310 17.32 -6.18 -24.67
C LYS A 310 17.22 -4.65 -24.87
N PRO A 311 17.86 -4.00 -25.87
CA PRO A 311 17.74 -2.56 -26.07
C PRO A 311 16.31 -2.10 -26.38
N ILE A 312 15.54 -2.89 -27.12
CA ILE A 312 14.14 -2.58 -27.44
C ILE A 312 13.29 -2.68 -26.18
N ILE A 313 13.45 -3.76 -25.41
CA ILE A 313 12.76 -3.95 -24.13
C ILE A 313 13.10 -2.84 -23.14
N ASP A 314 14.38 -2.47 -23.02
CA ASP A 314 14.81 -1.37 -22.14
C ASP A 314 14.19 -0.03 -22.57
N ARG A 315 14.04 0.20 -23.89
CA ARG A 315 13.36 1.39 -24.40
C ARG A 315 11.87 1.39 -24.08
N ILE A 316 11.18 0.26 -24.24
CA ILE A 316 9.77 0.11 -23.85
C ILE A 316 9.63 0.38 -22.35
N ARG A 317 10.42 -0.30 -21.51
CA ARG A 317 10.38 -0.16 -20.04
C ARG A 317 10.63 1.26 -19.56
N SER A 318 11.66 1.93 -20.10
CA SER A 318 12.04 3.29 -19.70
C SER A 318 11.08 4.38 -20.18
N SER A 319 10.21 4.08 -21.14
CA SER A 319 9.22 5.02 -21.66
C SER A 319 7.90 5.07 -20.89
N PHE A 320 7.79 4.25 -19.84
CA PHE A 320 6.63 4.20 -18.98
C PHE A 320 6.41 5.56 -18.30
N GLU A 321 5.28 6.19 -18.60
CA GLU A 321 4.94 7.52 -18.10
C GLU A 321 3.56 7.49 -17.49
N PHE A 322 3.48 7.73 -16.18
CA PHE A 322 2.19 7.89 -15.50
C PHE A 322 1.50 9.18 -15.95
N ASN A 323 0.17 9.10 -16.05
CA ASN A 323 -0.68 10.26 -16.24
C ASN A 323 -0.83 11.00 -14.89
N PRO A 324 -0.30 12.23 -14.74
CA PRO A 324 -0.32 12.93 -13.45
C PRO A 324 -1.74 13.27 -12.98
N GLN A 325 -2.68 13.51 -13.92
CA GLN A 325 -4.08 13.77 -13.58
C GLN A 325 -4.78 12.52 -13.07
N TRP A 326 -4.45 11.36 -13.63
CA TRP A 326 -4.94 10.08 -13.13
C TRP A 326 -4.36 9.78 -11.74
N ILE A 327 -3.04 9.97 -11.53
CA ILE A 327 -2.42 9.81 -10.21
C ILE A 327 -3.11 10.68 -9.16
N ALA A 328 -3.35 11.97 -9.46
CA ALA A 328 -3.99 12.89 -8.53
C ALA A 328 -5.40 12.41 -8.12
N LYS A 329 -6.19 11.93 -9.10
CA LYS A 329 -7.51 11.33 -8.83
C LYS A 329 -7.40 10.07 -7.97
N VAL A 330 -6.46 9.18 -8.30
CA VAL A 330 -6.23 7.95 -7.53
C VAL A 330 -5.86 8.26 -6.09
N GLN A 331 -4.96 9.22 -5.85
CA GLN A 331 -4.55 9.62 -4.51
C GLN A 331 -5.73 10.15 -3.69
N LEU A 332 -6.57 11.00 -4.29
CA LEU A 332 -7.77 11.53 -3.64
C LEU A 332 -8.75 10.41 -3.27
N HIS A 333 -9.06 9.51 -4.21
CA HIS A 333 -9.97 8.40 -3.94
C HIS A 333 -9.39 7.35 -2.98
N ALA A 334 -8.08 7.10 -3.03
CA ALA A 334 -7.39 6.24 -2.08
C ALA A 334 -7.45 6.80 -0.66
N GLY A 335 -7.32 8.12 -0.49
CA GLY A 335 -7.50 8.79 0.80
C GLY A 335 -8.90 8.58 1.38
N VAL A 336 -9.95 8.77 0.56
CA VAL A 336 -11.35 8.51 0.97
C VAL A 336 -11.57 7.04 1.33
N ARG A 337 -11.11 6.11 0.49
CA ARG A 337 -11.24 4.66 0.76
C ARG A 337 -10.50 4.25 2.04
N GLY A 338 -9.29 4.78 2.26
CA GLY A 338 -8.51 4.55 3.47
C GLY A 338 -9.20 5.06 4.73
N ALA A 339 -9.77 6.27 4.68
CA ALA A 339 -10.54 6.84 5.78
C ALA A 339 -11.77 5.98 6.15
N ASN A 340 -12.55 5.58 5.14
CA ASN A 340 -13.72 4.73 5.33
C ASN A 340 -13.35 3.36 5.91
N ALA A 341 -12.25 2.76 5.44
CA ALA A 341 -11.73 1.50 5.95
C ALA A 341 -11.32 1.60 7.42
N LEU A 342 -10.62 2.67 7.80
CA LEU A 342 -10.20 2.91 9.17
C LEU A 342 -11.40 3.15 10.12
N GLU A 343 -12.39 3.92 9.66
CA GLU A 343 -13.62 4.13 10.43
C GLU A 343 -14.38 2.82 10.65
N THR A 344 -14.53 2.02 9.61
CA THR A 344 -15.17 0.69 9.68
C THR A 344 -14.43 -0.22 10.65
N GLN A 345 -13.09 -0.23 10.62
CA GLN A 345 -12.28 -1.02 11.54
C GLN A 345 -12.43 -0.57 12.99
N ARG A 346 -12.47 0.75 13.25
CA ARG A 346 -12.74 1.29 14.59
C ARG A 346 -14.12 0.87 15.09
N HIS A 347 -15.14 0.91 14.23
CA HIS A 347 -16.49 0.47 14.56
C HIS A 347 -16.52 -1.02 14.93
N ILE A 348 -15.92 -1.89 14.11
CA ILE A 348 -15.83 -3.34 14.37
C ILE A 348 -15.14 -3.62 15.71
N ASN A 349 -14.01 -2.96 15.98
CA ASN A 349 -13.29 -3.11 17.25
C ASN A 349 -14.13 -2.64 18.45
N ASN A 350 -14.96 -1.61 18.30
CA ASN A 350 -15.89 -1.18 19.33
C ASN A 350 -16.97 -2.25 19.60
N VAL A 351 -17.56 -2.81 18.55
CA VAL A 351 -18.55 -3.90 18.66
C VAL A 351 -17.93 -5.12 19.35
N PHE A 352 -16.72 -5.54 18.98
CA PHE A 352 -16.04 -6.65 19.66
C PHE A 352 -15.78 -6.38 21.14
N ARG A 353 -15.37 -5.15 21.50
CA ARG A 353 -15.24 -4.77 22.92
C ARG A 353 -16.56 -4.88 23.67
N GLN A 354 -17.67 -4.49 23.05
CA GLN A 354 -19.01 -4.62 23.64
C GLN A 354 -19.43 -6.09 23.79
N ILE A 355 -19.16 -6.93 22.78
CA ILE A 355 -19.45 -8.38 22.84
C ILE A 355 -18.66 -9.03 23.99
N ALA A 356 -17.36 -8.77 24.08
CA ALA A 356 -16.52 -9.31 25.15
C ALA A 356 -17.01 -8.84 26.54
N ALA A 357 -17.38 -7.57 26.68
CA ALA A 357 -17.95 -7.04 27.92
C ALA A 357 -19.30 -7.70 28.27
N ASN A 358 -20.16 -7.97 27.29
CA ASN A 358 -21.43 -8.68 27.48
C ASN A 358 -21.20 -10.14 27.88
N GLN A 359 -20.29 -10.84 27.21
CA GLN A 359 -19.93 -12.21 27.57
C GLN A 359 -19.34 -12.30 28.99
N SER A 360 -18.49 -11.35 29.36
CA SER A 360 -17.94 -11.26 30.73
C SER A 360 -19.05 -11.09 31.78
N ARG A 361 -20.01 -10.19 31.52
CA ARG A 361 -21.20 -9.99 32.38
C ARG A 361 -22.04 -11.26 32.48
N ASN A 362 -22.41 -11.86 31.35
CA ASN A 362 -23.20 -13.09 31.33
C ASN A 362 -22.46 -14.25 32.03
N GLN A 363 -21.14 -14.37 31.87
CA GLN A 363 -20.35 -15.39 32.56
C GLN A 363 -20.23 -15.13 34.06
N ALA A 364 -20.26 -13.87 34.50
CA ALA A 364 -20.34 -13.52 35.92
C ALA A 364 -21.72 -13.88 36.49
N GLU A 365 -22.79 -13.62 35.75
CA GLU A 365 -24.16 -14.01 36.11
C GLU A 365 -24.31 -15.53 36.21
N ILE A 366 -23.89 -16.29 35.19
CA ILE A 366 -23.93 -17.76 35.21
C ILE A 366 -23.13 -18.34 36.37
N ARG A 367 -21.93 -17.79 36.66
CA ARG A 367 -21.12 -18.24 37.81
C ARG A 367 -21.81 -17.95 39.14
N HIS A 368 -22.48 -16.81 39.27
CA HIS A 368 -23.24 -16.44 40.47
C HIS A 368 -24.46 -17.35 40.65
N GLU A 369 -25.26 -17.57 39.60
CA GLU A 369 -26.41 -18.49 39.62
C GLU A 369 -25.99 -19.93 39.90
N ASN A 370 -24.89 -20.40 39.29
CA ASN A 370 -24.34 -21.73 39.54
C ASN A 370 -23.81 -21.86 40.98
N TRP A 371 -23.19 -20.81 41.55
CA TRP A 371 -22.77 -20.81 42.94
C TRP A 371 -23.97 -20.87 43.91
N LEU A 372 -25.03 -20.09 43.66
CA LEU A 372 -26.28 -20.15 44.42
C LEU A 372 -26.89 -21.57 44.37
N THR A 373 -26.94 -22.16 43.18
CA THR A 373 -27.44 -23.52 42.96
C THR A 373 -26.62 -24.57 43.73
N ILE A 374 -25.28 -24.53 43.65
CA ILE A 374 -24.40 -25.50 44.33
C ILE A 374 -24.41 -25.30 45.85
N SER A 375 -24.50 -24.05 46.32
CA SER A 375 -24.54 -23.73 47.76
C SER A 375 -25.91 -23.98 48.39
N GLY A 376 -26.94 -24.29 47.60
CA GLY A 376 -28.31 -24.46 48.07
C GLY A 376 -28.87 -23.18 48.69
N GLN A 377 -28.48 -22.02 48.15
CA GLN A 377 -28.90 -20.70 48.63
C GLN A 377 -29.64 -19.93 47.52
N ASP A 378 -30.59 -19.10 47.93
CA ASP A 378 -31.27 -18.10 47.11
C ASP A 378 -31.06 -16.69 47.69
N GLU A 379 -31.22 -15.67 46.85
CA GLU A 379 -31.27 -14.26 47.27
C GLU A 379 -32.73 -13.83 47.43
N TYR A 380 -33.11 -13.33 48.61
CA TYR A 380 -34.47 -12.92 48.96
C TYR A 380 -34.55 -11.43 49.29
N ASN A 381 -35.64 -10.78 48.89
CA ASN A 381 -35.99 -9.43 49.34
C ASN A 381 -36.65 -9.49 50.72
N ASN A 382 -36.04 -8.83 51.71
CA ASN A 382 -36.64 -8.66 53.03
C ASN A 382 -37.79 -7.62 52.95
N PRO A 383 -39.04 -8.00 53.30
CA PRO A 383 -40.20 -7.13 53.16
C PRO A 383 -40.27 -5.98 54.18
N PHE A 384 -39.46 -6.00 55.25
CA PHE A 384 -39.43 -4.96 56.29
C PHE A 384 -38.26 -3.99 56.11
N THR A 385 -37.13 -4.46 55.59
CA THR A 385 -35.92 -3.63 55.42
C THR A 385 -35.63 -3.25 53.96
N GLY A 386 -36.23 -3.95 52.99
CA GLY A 386 -35.99 -3.77 51.56
C GLY A 386 -34.61 -4.24 51.09
N LYS A 387 -33.80 -4.86 51.96
CA LYS A 387 -32.47 -5.38 51.63
C LYS A 387 -32.56 -6.78 51.01
N VAL A 388 -31.58 -7.11 50.17
CA VAL A 388 -31.39 -8.47 49.64
C VAL A 388 -30.57 -9.28 50.64
N GLU A 389 -31.13 -10.41 51.07
CA GLU A 389 -30.52 -11.36 52.01
C GLU A 389 -30.26 -12.70 51.32
N ARG A 390 -29.18 -13.40 51.69
CA ARG A 390 -28.87 -14.75 51.19
C ARG A 390 -29.28 -15.77 52.23
N ASP A 391 -30.03 -16.79 51.79
CA ASP A 391 -30.52 -17.82 52.70
C ASP A 391 -30.81 -19.13 51.95
N THR A 392 -31.16 -20.18 52.69
CA THR A 392 -31.42 -21.52 52.11
C THR A 392 -32.54 -21.52 51.06
N SER A 393 -32.34 -22.27 49.98
CA SER A 393 -33.34 -22.55 48.93
C SER A 393 -34.07 -23.89 49.12
N ALA A 394 -33.82 -24.59 50.23
CA ALA A 394 -34.40 -25.91 50.50
C ALA A 394 -35.93 -25.89 50.69
N TYR A 395 -36.53 -24.71 50.85
CA TYR A 395 -37.96 -24.52 51.10
C TYR A 395 -38.58 -23.54 50.11
N ARG A 396 -39.81 -23.82 49.66
CA ARG A 396 -40.49 -23.03 48.61
C ARG A 396 -40.99 -21.65 49.06
N PHE A 397 -41.24 -21.48 50.36
CA PHE A 397 -41.77 -20.25 50.95
C PHE A 397 -40.94 -19.83 52.16
N ARG A 398 -40.57 -18.56 52.21
CA ARG A 398 -39.85 -17.92 53.32
C ARG A 398 -40.70 -16.76 53.84
N TRP A 399 -40.94 -16.73 55.14
CA TRP A 399 -41.64 -15.65 55.83
C TRP A 399 -40.69 -15.02 56.84
N GLN A 400 -40.72 -13.70 56.96
CA GLN A 400 -39.90 -12.95 57.91
C GLN A 400 -40.80 -12.01 58.72
N ASN A 401 -40.35 -11.58 59.90
CA ASN A 401 -40.99 -10.52 60.66
C ASN A 401 -40.04 -9.32 60.88
N ASP A 402 -40.56 -8.27 61.50
CA ASP A 402 -39.83 -7.02 61.81
C ASP A 402 -38.68 -7.21 62.81
N THR A 403 -38.74 -8.25 63.65
CA THR A 403 -37.66 -8.63 64.58
C THR A 403 -36.54 -9.46 63.93
N GLY A 404 -36.68 -9.83 62.65
CA GLY A 404 -35.69 -10.60 61.89
C GLY A 404 -35.79 -12.11 62.03
N GLU A 405 -36.85 -12.64 62.64
CA GLU A 405 -37.10 -14.09 62.69
C GLU A 405 -37.63 -14.59 61.35
N ILE A 406 -37.32 -15.84 61.00
CA ILE A 406 -37.62 -16.43 59.69
C ILE A 406 -38.32 -17.79 59.85
N ILE A 407 -39.37 -18.01 59.07
CA ILE A 407 -40.10 -19.29 58.97
C ILE A 407 -39.99 -19.81 57.53
N TYR A 408 -39.71 -21.10 57.40
CA TYR A 408 -39.66 -21.82 56.12
C TYR A 408 -40.84 -22.77 55.97
N SER A 409 -41.38 -22.89 54.76
CA SER A 409 -42.44 -23.85 54.44
C SER A 409 -42.37 -24.32 52.99
N ASN A 410 -42.86 -25.53 52.73
CA ASN A 410 -43.07 -26.07 51.37
C ASN A 410 -44.55 -26.04 50.95
N GLU A 411 -45.44 -25.71 51.88
CA GLU A 411 -46.88 -25.75 51.67
C GLU A 411 -47.39 -24.41 51.13
N ALA A 412 -48.04 -24.43 49.97
CA ALA A 412 -48.55 -23.21 49.34
C ALA A 412 -49.69 -22.53 50.12
N SER A 413 -50.39 -23.29 50.96
CA SER A 413 -51.47 -22.80 51.83
C SER A 413 -50.98 -22.31 53.20
N PHE A 414 -49.69 -22.42 53.51
CA PHE A 414 -49.16 -22.03 54.80
C PHE A 414 -49.03 -20.52 54.91
N ASP A 415 -49.76 -19.94 55.86
CA ASP A 415 -49.71 -18.52 56.25
C ASP A 415 -49.53 -18.44 57.77
N PRO A 416 -48.34 -18.07 58.28
CA PRO A 416 -48.05 -18.05 59.72
C PRO A 416 -48.97 -17.11 60.50
N ASN A 417 -49.57 -16.10 59.85
CA ASN A 417 -50.50 -15.19 60.52
C ASN A 417 -51.87 -15.84 60.85
N ARG A 418 -52.15 -17.03 60.32
CA ARG A 418 -53.40 -17.78 60.56
C ARG A 418 -53.30 -18.83 61.67
N PHE A 419 -52.10 -19.08 62.19
CA PHE A 419 -51.86 -20.06 63.25
C PHE A 419 -51.64 -19.36 64.59
N GLU A 420 -52.37 -19.78 65.62
CA GLU A 420 -52.28 -19.22 66.98
C GLU A 420 -50.86 -19.30 67.56
N ALA A 421 -50.06 -20.27 67.13
CA ALA A 421 -48.66 -20.43 67.55
C ALA A 421 -47.72 -19.31 67.01
N TYR A 422 -48.09 -18.61 65.93
CA TYR A 422 -47.21 -17.68 65.23
C TYR A 422 -47.82 -16.28 65.02
N ASN A 423 -49.14 -16.12 65.18
CA ASN A 423 -49.87 -14.89 64.91
C ASN A 423 -49.66 -13.75 65.94
N SER A 424 -48.83 -13.97 66.97
CA SER A 424 -48.44 -12.92 67.92
C SER A 424 -47.50 -11.87 67.30
N LYS A 425 -47.00 -12.12 66.08
CA LYS A 425 -46.12 -11.22 65.30
C LYS A 425 -46.65 -11.10 63.87
N GLU A 426 -46.36 -9.98 63.20
CA GLU A 426 -46.70 -9.78 61.79
C GLU A 426 -45.64 -10.46 60.90
N TRP A 427 -46.06 -11.44 60.10
CA TRP A 427 -45.20 -12.15 59.17
C TRP A 427 -45.51 -11.74 57.73
N LYS A 428 -44.47 -11.39 56.96
CA LYS A 428 -44.58 -11.08 55.54
C LYS A 428 -43.75 -12.06 54.70
N PRO A 429 -44.25 -12.46 53.52
CA PRO A 429 -43.51 -13.35 52.65
C PRO A 429 -42.28 -12.60 52.09
N SER A 430 -41.13 -13.26 52.11
CA SER A 430 -39.93 -12.80 51.40
C SER A 430 -40.00 -13.29 49.96
N THR A 431 -39.76 -12.40 48.99
CA THR A 431 -39.79 -12.78 47.57
C THR A 431 -38.37 -13.08 47.10
N VAL A 432 -38.19 -14.11 46.26
CA VAL A 432 -36.90 -14.35 45.61
C VAL A 432 -36.56 -13.13 44.76
N TRP A 433 -35.39 -12.56 44.98
CA TRP A 433 -34.93 -11.40 44.25
C TRP A 433 -34.58 -11.79 42.82
N ASN A 434 -35.29 -11.18 41.85
CA ASN A 434 -34.98 -11.35 40.45
C ASN A 434 -34.11 -10.19 39.97
N ARG A 435 -32.84 -10.48 39.66
CA ARG A 435 -31.84 -9.50 39.23
C ARG A 435 -32.10 -8.92 37.83
N LYS A 436 -33.10 -9.43 37.09
CA LYS A 436 -33.48 -9.01 35.73
C LYS A 436 -34.60 -7.96 35.68
N GLN A 437 -35.10 -7.50 36.82
CA GLN A 437 -35.98 -6.32 36.97
C GLN A 437 -35.23 -5.23 37.72
#